data_AF-A0A848WTD2-F1
#
_entry.id   AF-A0A848WTD2-F1
#
_cell.length_a   1.000
_cell.length_b   1.000
_cell.length_c   1.000
_cell.angle_alpha   90.00
_cell.angle_beta   90.00
_cell.angle_gamma   90.00
#
_symmetry.space_group_name_H-M   'P 1'
#
loop_
_entity.id
_entity.type
_entity.pdbx_description
1 polymer ?
#
loop_
_entity_poly.entity_id
_entity_poly.type
_entity_poly.pdbx_seq_one_letter_code
_entity_poly.pdbx_strand_id
1 'polypeptide(L)'
;MGPDNEIIHHATQWEILHNPDGSERERRPKLLQDPNVAGERPLMWTGKMMKKDAVARKFVFSGKMQIQHINGLTYDFLFSMAKNLADEDSLMLLGGGAKGSEPLVFRRGGLSYRGFLEGRVDGDRYALILHLSNLELKRPEPEEDEEADS
;
A
#
# COMPACT_ATOMS: atom_id res chain seq x y z
N MET A 1 25.30 8.02 15.05
CA MET A 1 26.52 8.74 15.46
C MET A 1 26.35 10.17 15.01
N GLY A 2 26.66 11.13 15.89
CA GLY A 2 26.78 12.54 15.49
C GLY A 2 27.97 12.77 14.57
N PRO A 3 28.16 13.99 14.05
CA PRO A 3 29.32 14.38 13.24
C PRO A 3 30.67 13.99 13.89
N ASP A 4 30.70 13.97 15.23
CA ASP A 4 31.90 13.71 16.03
C ASP A 4 31.87 12.33 16.73
N ASN A 5 31.18 11.34 16.16
CA ASN A 5 31.07 9.98 16.72
C ASN A 5 30.40 9.88 18.12
N GLU A 6 29.78 10.96 18.60
CA GLU A 6 29.04 10.95 19.86
C GLU A 6 27.76 10.09 19.79
N ILE A 7 27.44 9.46 20.92
CA ILE A 7 26.19 8.70 21.10
C ILE A 7 25.05 9.70 21.22
N ILE A 8 24.09 9.63 20.31
CA ILE A 8 22.89 10.45 20.36
C ILE A 8 21.93 9.85 21.39
N HIS A 9 21.73 10.54 22.51
CA HIS A 9 20.84 10.08 23.59
C HIS A 9 19.36 10.45 23.36
N HIS A 10 19.07 11.32 22.39
CA HIS A 10 17.70 11.75 22.10
C HIS A 10 17.49 11.97 20.59
N ALA A 11 16.83 11.02 19.93
CA ALA A 11 16.46 11.12 18.51
C ALA A 11 14.95 11.35 18.40
N THR A 12 14.55 12.49 17.83
CA THR A 12 13.14 12.79 17.54
C THR A 12 12.87 12.60 16.05
N GLN A 13 11.83 11.84 15.72
CA GLN A 13 11.39 11.64 14.33
C GLN A 13 10.11 12.44 14.05
N TRP A 14 10.10 13.12 12.90
CA TRP A 14 8.97 13.90 12.42
C TRP A 14 8.43 13.28 11.13
N GLU A 15 7.12 13.34 10.96
CA GLU A 15 6.44 13.07 9.69
C GLU A 15 6.09 14.42 9.05
N ILE A 16 6.53 14.62 7.81
CA ILE A 16 6.31 15.85 7.03
C ILE A 16 5.43 15.48 5.84
N LEU A 17 4.28 16.13 5.72
CA LEU A 17 3.37 15.96 4.60
C LEU A 17 3.57 17.14 3.63
N HIS A 18 3.67 16.83 2.35
CA HIS A 18 3.83 17.81 1.29
C HIS A 18 2.55 17.98 0.47
N ASN A 19 2.37 19.17 -0.08
CA ASN A 19 1.40 19.48 -1.13
C ASN A 19 1.91 18.99 -2.50
N PRO A 20 1.05 18.94 -3.53
CA PRO A 20 1.45 18.54 -4.89
C PRO A 20 2.58 19.41 -5.49
N ASP A 21 2.68 20.67 -5.09
CA ASP A 21 3.73 21.62 -5.48
C ASP A 21 5.05 21.44 -4.70
N GLY A 22 5.10 20.52 -3.74
CA GLY A 22 6.26 20.26 -2.88
C GLY A 22 6.31 21.09 -1.59
N SER A 23 5.44 22.08 -1.42
CA SER A 23 5.40 22.88 -0.18
C SER A 23 5.00 22.02 1.03
N GLU A 24 5.55 22.35 2.20
CA GLU A 24 5.22 21.65 3.46
C GLU A 24 3.79 22.00 3.89
N ARG A 25 2.95 20.98 4.01
CA ARG A 25 1.56 21.10 4.45
C ARG A 25 1.40 20.91 5.95
N GLU A 26 2.08 19.91 6.50
CA GLU A 26 1.95 19.53 7.92
C GLU A 26 3.26 18.90 8.40
N ARG A 27 3.61 19.19 9.65
CA ARG A 27 4.71 18.53 10.36
C ARG A 27 4.23 18.09 11.73
N ARG A 28 4.41 16.80 12.02
CA ARG A 28 3.97 16.19 13.28
C ARG A 28 4.97 15.17 13.82
N PRO A 29 4.96 14.88 15.12
CA PRO A 29 5.76 13.78 15.67
C PRO A 29 5.37 12.46 15.00
N LYS A 30 6.37 11.63 14.67
CA LYS A 30 6.11 10.34 14.02
C LYS A 30 5.37 9.40 14.97
N LEU A 31 4.24 8.87 14.51
CA LEU A 31 3.48 7.85 15.22
C LEU A 31 4.19 6.49 15.15
N LEU A 32 4.41 5.87 16.30
CA LEU A 32 4.95 4.52 16.41
C LEU A 32 3.81 3.49 16.41
N GLN A 33 3.28 3.21 15.23
CA GLN A 33 2.26 2.18 15.06
C GLN A 33 2.83 0.77 15.29
N ASP A 34 2.03 -0.09 15.91
CA ASP A 34 2.36 -1.51 16.08
C ASP A 34 2.10 -2.29 14.78
N PRO A 35 2.85 -3.38 14.54
CA PRO A 35 2.57 -4.27 13.41
C PRO A 35 1.19 -4.90 13.52
N ASN A 36 0.46 -4.96 12.40
CA ASN A 36 -0.87 -5.59 12.34
C ASN A 36 -0.99 -6.68 11.27
N VAL A 37 0.08 -6.96 10.52
CA VAL A 37 0.10 -8.01 9.48
C VAL A 37 0.34 -9.41 10.05
N ALA A 38 1.06 -9.50 11.17
CA ALA A 38 1.41 -10.75 11.85
C ALA A 38 0.74 -10.88 13.23
N GLY A 39 -0.44 -10.26 13.39
CA GLY A 39 -1.22 -10.31 14.64
C GLY A 39 -2.10 -11.55 14.74
N GLU A 40 -2.84 -11.67 15.85
CA GLU A 40 -3.80 -12.76 16.06
C GLU A 40 -4.95 -12.77 15.04
N ARG A 41 -5.32 -11.58 14.55
CA ARG A 41 -6.37 -11.43 13.54
C ARG A 41 -5.77 -11.55 12.14
N PRO A 42 -6.33 -12.41 11.26
CA PRO A 42 -5.89 -12.49 9.89
C PRO A 42 -6.21 -11.19 9.14
N LEU A 43 -5.43 -10.92 8.09
CA LEU A 43 -5.74 -9.83 7.17
C LEU A 43 -7.04 -10.11 6.42
N MET A 44 -7.82 -9.06 6.23
CA MET A 44 -9.15 -9.16 5.63
C MET A 44 -9.08 -8.95 4.12
N TRP A 45 -9.60 -9.94 3.41
CA TRP A 45 -9.82 -9.92 1.98
C TRP A 45 -11.12 -9.17 1.75
N THR A 46 -11.02 -7.88 1.45
CA THR A 46 -12.16 -6.97 1.62
C THR A 46 -13.29 -7.17 0.59
N GLY A 47 -13.04 -7.91 -0.49
CA GLY A 47 -13.93 -8.03 -1.63
C GLY A 47 -14.04 -6.74 -2.46
N LYS A 48 -13.41 -5.64 -2.03
CA LYS A 48 -13.42 -4.38 -2.75
C LYS A 48 -12.43 -4.43 -3.90
N MET A 49 -12.96 -4.70 -5.09
CA MET A 49 -12.22 -4.77 -6.35
C MET A 49 -12.01 -3.40 -6.97
N MET A 50 -10.87 -3.22 -7.65
CA MET A 50 -10.52 -2.03 -8.41
C MET A 50 -9.85 -2.45 -9.73
N LYS A 51 -10.22 -1.84 -10.86
CA LYS A 51 -9.59 -2.15 -12.16
C LYS A 51 -8.11 -1.80 -12.17
N LYS A 52 -7.29 -2.61 -12.85
CA LYS A 52 -5.82 -2.41 -12.89
C LYS A 52 -5.44 -1.03 -13.45
N ASP A 53 -6.05 -0.61 -14.55
CA ASP A 53 -5.80 0.71 -15.14
C ASP A 53 -6.13 1.87 -14.18
N ALA A 54 -7.26 1.77 -13.46
CA ALA A 54 -7.65 2.78 -12.48
C ALA A 54 -6.67 2.88 -11.30
N VAL A 55 -6.16 1.73 -10.83
CA VAL A 55 -5.17 1.70 -9.74
C VAL A 55 -3.82 2.24 -10.21
N ALA A 56 -3.36 1.86 -11.41
CA ALA A 56 -2.10 2.30 -11.99
C ALA A 56 -2.03 3.83 -12.18
N ARG A 57 -3.17 4.48 -12.47
CA ARG A 57 -3.26 5.94 -12.60
C ARG A 57 -3.38 6.68 -11.27
N LYS A 58 -3.66 5.97 -10.17
CA LYS A 58 -4.04 6.56 -8.89
C LYS A 58 -3.03 6.30 -7.77
N PHE A 59 -2.25 5.24 -7.86
CA PHE A 59 -1.36 4.82 -6.79
C PHE A 59 0.05 4.56 -7.29
N VAL A 60 1.04 4.93 -6.48
CA VAL A 60 2.44 4.54 -6.69
C VAL A 60 2.74 3.36 -5.78
N PHE A 61 3.18 2.25 -6.37
CA PHE A 61 3.61 1.07 -5.63
C PHE A 61 5.06 1.19 -5.22
N SER A 62 5.31 1.09 -3.92
CA SER A 62 6.65 1.17 -3.31
C SER A 62 7.19 -0.20 -2.89
N GLY A 63 6.35 -1.24 -2.93
CA GLY A 63 6.76 -2.61 -2.63
C GLY A 63 5.82 -3.65 -3.23
N LYS A 64 6.31 -4.88 -3.33
CA LYS A 64 5.53 -6.05 -3.73
C LYS A 64 5.96 -7.27 -2.95
N MET A 65 5.01 -8.15 -2.63
CA MET A 65 5.24 -9.43 -1.96
C MET A 65 4.44 -10.52 -2.67
N GLN A 66 4.97 -11.72 -2.81
CA GLN A 66 4.20 -12.86 -3.31
C GLN A 66 3.63 -13.65 -2.14
N ILE A 67 2.34 -13.94 -2.17
CA ILE A 67 1.68 -14.88 -1.26
C ILE A 67 1.81 -16.27 -1.86
N GLN A 68 2.34 -17.20 -1.07
CA GLN A 68 2.60 -18.57 -1.50
C GLN A 68 1.77 -19.55 -0.68
N HIS A 69 1.35 -20.62 -1.34
CA HIS A 69 0.73 -21.76 -0.67
C HIS A 69 1.78 -22.56 0.09
N ILE A 70 1.35 -23.25 1.14
CA ILE A 70 2.20 -24.13 1.94
C ILE A 70 1.85 -25.61 1.77
N ASN A 71 0.69 -25.91 1.17
CA ASN A 71 0.18 -27.24 0.89
C ASN A 71 -0.87 -27.21 -0.24
N GLY A 72 -1.34 -28.38 -0.68
CA GLY A 72 -2.33 -28.50 -1.76
C GLY A 72 -3.66 -27.78 -1.50
N LEU A 73 -4.16 -27.81 -0.27
CA LEU A 73 -5.41 -27.13 0.08
C LEU A 73 -5.28 -25.60 -0.06
N THR A 74 -4.18 -25.04 0.46
CA THR A 74 -3.89 -23.60 0.30
C THR A 74 -3.56 -23.24 -1.15
N TYR A 75 -3.05 -24.18 -1.95
CA TYR A 75 -2.84 -23.98 -3.38
C TYR A 75 -4.18 -23.73 -4.08
N ASP A 76 -5.18 -24.59 -3.90
CA ASP A 76 -6.47 -24.46 -4.59
C ASP A 76 -7.16 -23.14 -4.24
N PHE A 77 -7.10 -22.73 -2.98
CA PHE A 77 -7.65 -21.46 -2.51
C PHE A 77 -6.96 -20.25 -3.16
N LEU A 78 -5.62 -20.21 -3.11
CA LEU A 78 -4.86 -19.08 -3.64
C LEU A 78 -4.87 -19.04 -5.17
N PHE A 79 -4.88 -20.19 -5.84
CA PHE A 79 -5.07 -20.30 -7.28
C PHE A 79 -6.44 -19.75 -7.69
N SER A 80 -7.51 -20.17 -7.01
CA SER A 80 -8.87 -19.71 -7.30
C SER A 80 -8.99 -18.20 -7.15
N MET A 81 -8.41 -17.61 -6.11
CA MET A 81 -8.36 -16.15 -5.97
C MET A 81 -7.57 -15.49 -7.09
N ALA A 82 -6.37 -15.99 -7.39
CA ALA A 82 -5.52 -15.43 -8.43
C ALA A 82 -6.23 -15.47 -9.79
N LYS A 83 -6.96 -16.56 -10.06
CA LYS A 83 -7.77 -16.71 -11.26
C LYS A 83 -8.90 -15.69 -11.30
N ASN A 84 -9.68 -15.55 -10.23
CA ASN A 84 -10.79 -14.58 -10.18
C ASN A 84 -10.29 -13.14 -10.45
N LEU A 85 -9.20 -12.73 -9.81
CA LEU A 85 -8.62 -11.40 -10.02
C LEU A 85 -8.05 -11.19 -11.43
N ALA A 86 -7.47 -12.25 -12.01
CA ALA A 86 -6.96 -12.21 -13.38
C ALA A 86 -8.11 -12.10 -14.39
N ASP A 87 -9.15 -12.92 -14.26
CA ASP A 87 -10.32 -12.93 -15.13
C ASP A 87 -11.09 -11.60 -15.07
N GLU A 88 -11.18 -10.99 -13.89
CA GLU A 88 -11.85 -9.70 -13.70
C GLU A 88 -11.01 -8.48 -14.12
N ASP A 89 -9.74 -8.66 -14.49
CA ASP A 89 -8.75 -7.59 -14.68
C ASP A 89 -8.77 -6.57 -13.52
N SER A 90 -8.71 -7.10 -12.31
CA SER A 90 -8.91 -6.33 -11.08
C SER A 90 -7.85 -6.62 -10.02
N LEU A 91 -7.76 -5.70 -9.06
CA LEU A 91 -7.01 -5.80 -7.83
C LEU A 91 -7.99 -5.76 -6.66
N MET A 92 -7.76 -6.56 -5.62
CA MET A 92 -8.56 -6.52 -4.39
C MET A 92 -7.83 -5.77 -3.29
N LEU A 93 -8.52 -4.90 -2.57
CA LEU A 93 -7.95 -4.31 -1.36
C LEU A 93 -7.77 -5.36 -0.25
N LEU A 94 -6.58 -5.37 0.33
CA LEU A 94 -6.24 -6.14 1.52
C LEU A 94 -6.00 -5.17 2.67
N GLY A 95 -6.71 -5.37 3.78
CA GLY A 95 -6.65 -4.46 4.93
C GLY A 95 -6.48 -5.17 6.26
N GLY A 96 -5.89 -4.46 7.21
CA GLY A 96 -5.79 -4.87 8.60
C GLY A 96 -7.06 -4.52 9.39
N GLY A 97 -7.05 -4.93 10.66
CA GLY A 97 -8.14 -4.66 11.60
C GLY A 97 -9.39 -5.49 11.35
N ALA A 98 -10.34 -5.42 12.29
CA ALA A 98 -11.55 -6.26 12.28
C ALA A 98 -12.44 -6.06 11.03
N LYS A 99 -12.39 -4.86 10.42
CA LYS A 99 -13.20 -4.49 9.25
C LYS A 99 -12.40 -4.46 7.94
N GLY A 100 -11.10 -4.76 7.97
CA GLY A 100 -10.23 -4.65 6.78
C GLY A 100 -10.05 -3.21 6.27
N SER A 101 -10.23 -2.21 7.14
CA SER A 101 -10.11 -0.79 6.78
C SER A 101 -8.81 -0.16 7.23
N GLU A 102 -8.03 -0.85 8.07
CA GLU A 102 -6.75 -0.34 8.56
C GLU A 102 -5.64 -0.59 7.52
N PRO A 103 -4.64 0.30 7.42
CA PRO A 103 -3.47 0.07 6.61
C PRO A 103 -2.65 -1.12 7.13
N LEU A 104 -1.80 -1.68 6.27
CA LEU A 104 -0.87 -2.75 6.62
C LEU A 104 0.42 -2.15 7.21
N VAL A 105 0.72 -2.54 8.45
CA VAL A 105 1.94 -2.17 9.16
C VAL A 105 2.73 -3.45 9.45
N PHE A 106 3.92 -3.55 8.86
CA PHE A 106 4.75 -4.77 8.93
C PHE A 106 5.73 -4.76 10.11
N ARG A 107 6.15 -3.57 10.54
CA ARG A 107 7.17 -3.40 11.59
C ARG A 107 6.79 -2.22 12.46
N ARG A 108 7.19 -2.25 13.73
CA ARG A 108 6.90 -1.18 14.69
C ARG A 108 7.51 0.13 14.21
N GLY A 109 6.70 1.18 14.11
CA GLY A 109 7.12 2.48 13.57
C GLY A 109 7.52 2.46 12.09
N GLY A 110 7.15 1.40 11.36
CA GLY A 110 7.30 1.31 9.91
C GLY A 110 6.25 2.14 9.16
N LEU A 111 6.41 2.22 7.84
CA LEU A 111 5.40 2.85 6.99
C LEU A 111 4.11 2.03 6.98
N SER A 112 2.99 2.76 6.94
CA SER A 112 1.67 2.21 6.67
C SER A 112 1.46 2.07 5.16
N TYR A 113 0.93 0.93 4.73
CA TYR A 113 0.66 0.67 3.31
C TYR A 113 -0.81 0.33 3.08
N ARG A 114 -1.37 0.78 1.97
CA ARG A 114 -2.55 0.19 1.35
C ARG A 114 -2.11 -1.03 0.55
N GLY A 115 -2.74 -2.18 0.83
CA GLY A 115 -2.46 -3.44 0.15
C GLY A 115 -3.42 -3.70 -1.01
N PHE A 116 -2.88 -4.15 -2.15
CA PHE A 116 -3.63 -4.53 -3.34
C PHE A 116 -3.20 -5.92 -3.80
N LEU A 117 -4.10 -6.88 -3.77
CA LEU A 117 -3.86 -8.23 -4.30
C LEU A 117 -4.09 -8.25 -5.81
N GLU A 118 -3.08 -8.74 -6.54
CA GLU A 118 -3.13 -9.06 -7.96
C GLU A 118 -3.07 -10.57 -8.15
N GLY A 119 -3.98 -11.09 -8.96
CA GLY A 119 -3.89 -12.44 -9.49
C GLY A 119 -3.29 -12.48 -10.89
N ARG A 120 -2.44 -13.49 -11.11
CA ARG A 120 -1.97 -13.92 -12.44
C ARG A 120 -2.04 -15.44 -12.50
N VAL A 121 -2.45 -15.98 -13.64
CA VAL A 121 -2.56 -17.43 -13.88
C VAL A 121 -1.96 -17.79 -15.24
N ASP A 122 -1.38 -18.99 -15.30
CA ASP A 122 -0.85 -19.59 -16.53
C ASP A 122 -0.95 -21.11 -16.42
N GLY A 123 -1.99 -21.68 -17.05
CA GLY A 123 -2.35 -23.09 -16.86
C GLY A 123 -2.68 -23.39 -15.40
N ASP A 124 -1.91 -24.28 -14.79
CA ASP A 124 -1.95 -24.67 -13.37
C ASP A 124 -0.96 -23.87 -12.51
N ARG A 125 -0.36 -22.81 -13.04
CA ARG A 125 0.53 -21.92 -12.28
C ARG A 125 -0.21 -20.66 -11.91
N TYR A 126 0.10 -20.12 -10.73
CA TYR A 126 -0.40 -18.82 -10.31
C TYR A 126 0.68 -17.96 -9.66
N ALA A 127 0.43 -16.66 -9.66
CA ALA A 127 1.07 -15.71 -8.77
C ALA A 127 -0.02 -14.84 -8.12
N LEU A 128 -0.04 -14.83 -6.79
CA LEU A 128 -0.84 -13.89 -6.01
C LEU A 128 0.11 -12.85 -5.40
N ILE A 129 0.07 -11.64 -5.94
CA ILE A 129 1.02 -10.57 -5.62
C ILE A 129 0.32 -9.49 -4.79
N LEU A 130 0.82 -9.24 -3.58
CA LEU A 130 0.44 -8.10 -2.76
C LEU A 130 1.30 -6.90 -3.14
N HIS A 131 0.72 -5.93 -3.84
CA HIS A 131 1.32 -4.62 -4.07
C HIS A 131 1.06 -3.71 -2.88
N LEU A 132 2.08 -2.94 -2.50
CA LEU A 132 2.06 -2.02 -1.36
C LEU A 132 2.19 -0.59 -1.88
N SER A 133 1.23 0.26 -1.53
CA SER A 133 1.27 1.69 -1.82
C SER A 133 1.14 2.50 -0.55
N ASN A 134 1.97 3.51 -0.40
CA ASN A 134 1.86 4.54 0.64
C ASN A 134 1.70 5.94 0.03
N LEU A 135 1.45 6.04 -1.28
CA LEU A 135 1.30 7.29 -2.00
C LEU A 135 0.17 7.21 -3.03
N GLU A 136 -0.78 8.13 -2.90
CA GLU A 136 -1.90 8.32 -3.82
C GLU A 136 -1.63 9.57 -4.66
N LEU A 137 -1.68 9.42 -5.98
CA LEU A 137 -1.52 10.51 -6.92
C LEU A 137 -2.75 11.43 -6.85
N LYS A 138 -2.50 12.72 -6.74
CA LYS A 138 -3.52 13.76 -6.89
C LYS A 138 -3.40 14.37 -8.27
N ARG A 139 -4.55 14.69 -8.88
CA ARG A 139 -4.54 15.51 -10.09
C ARG A 139 -4.03 16.90 -9.70
N PRO A 140 -3.16 17.52 -10.52
CA PRO A 140 -2.82 18.93 -10.33
C PRO A 140 -4.10 19.77 -10.44
N GLU A 141 -4.12 20.90 -9.74
CA GLU A 141 -5.16 21.90 -9.94
C GLU A 141 -5.04 22.43 -11.39
N PRO A 142 -6.16 22.71 -12.07
CA PRO A 142 -6.10 23.32 -13.41
C PRO A 142 -5.33 24.64 -13.32
N GLU A 143 -4.42 24.89 -14.26
CA GLU A 143 -3.80 26.20 -14.40
C GLU A 143 -4.92 27.20 -14.70
N GLU A 144 -5.00 28.28 -13.91
CA GLU A 144 -5.84 29.42 -14.26
C GLU A 144 -5.24 29.98 -15.55
N ASP A 145 -5.94 29.79 -16.67
CA ASP A 145 -5.58 30.44 -17.93
C ASP A 145 -5.53 31.95 -17.63
N GLU A 146 -4.32 32.53 -17.60
CA GLU A 146 -4.16 33.98 -17.58
C GLU A 146 -4.91 34.50 -18.81
N GLU A 147 -6.07 35.11 -18.56
CA GLU A 147 -6.86 35.80 -19.57
C GLU A 147 -5.90 36.73 -20.32
N ALA A 148 -5.59 36.36 -21.56
CA ALA A 148 -4.87 37.21 -22.47
C ALA A 148 -5.69 38.49 -22.64
N ASP A 149 -5.27 39.52 -21.91
CA ASP A 149 -5.86 40.85 -21.90
C ASP A 149 -6.00 41.35 -23.35
N SER A 150 -7.21 41.85 -23.63
CA SER A 150 -7.74 42.18 -24.95
C SER A 150 -7.18 43.49 -25.52
#